data_AF-A0A239I4N4-F1
#
_entry.id   AF-A0A239I4N4-F1
#
_cell.length_a   1.000
_cell.length_b   1.000
_cell.length_c   1.000
_cell.angle_alpha   90.00
_cell.angle_beta   90.00
_cell.angle_gamma   90.00
#
_symmetry.space_group_name_H-M   'P 1'
#
loop_
_entity.id
_entity.type
_entity.pdbx_description
1 polymer ?
#
loop_
_entity_poly.entity_id
_entity_poly.type
_entity_poly.pdbx_seq_one_letter_code
_entity_poly.pdbx_strand_id
1 'polypeptide(L)'
;MKVTCNVIRDILPLYLENMLSDDSCAMIEEHIEQCQECKIYLDEMKNSNKIPVNTNTSPLLKIKSTLRKKKILTIIFSMMLSVMILVITIAFLTAPEYIPYSEESVTINEIGNGSVIAIFEDTVSGYDISSYPADDNTGYVYHITTWDSIWNRTIKKTRANNTILNPNNENVAAVYYYQTDGSEDILIYGKDINPNGGIVTLPRLFLTYYAFIALILVAVCGFFMTLFRRHKKVFNLTMKILFLPVSYLLGHLMIKGVSTTSYTATRDFYAILLVMIPLYIAFITAVRLIKENNKRKIGA
;
A
#
# COMPACT_ATOMS: atom_id res chain seq x y z
N MET A 1 70.62 -52.85 -4.09
CA MET A 1 71.22 -51.68 -4.80
C MET A 1 70.90 -50.46 -3.95
N LYS A 2 71.89 -49.69 -3.47
CA LYS A 2 71.58 -48.54 -2.59
C LYS A 2 70.90 -47.45 -3.43
N VAL A 3 69.63 -47.21 -3.16
CA VAL A 3 68.85 -46.13 -3.77
C VAL A 3 69.43 -44.80 -3.29
N THR A 4 69.64 -43.87 -4.20
CA THR A 4 70.18 -42.55 -3.85
C THR A 4 69.08 -41.66 -3.30
N CYS A 5 69.43 -40.74 -2.40
CA CYS A 5 68.48 -39.80 -1.81
C CYS A 5 67.77 -38.94 -2.87
N ASN A 6 68.42 -38.66 -4.00
CA ASN A 6 67.83 -37.87 -5.10
C ASN A 6 66.62 -38.59 -5.71
N VAL A 7 66.74 -39.89 -5.98
CA VAL A 7 65.64 -40.69 -6.54
C VAL A 7 64.46 -40.72 -5.57
N ILE A 8 64.72 -40.85 -4.27
CA ILE A 8 63.69 -40.85 -3.22
C ILE A 8 62.99 -39.49 -3.14
N ARG A 9 63.73 -38.38 -3.24
CA ARG A 9 63.15 -37.02 -3.23
C ARG A 9 62.26 -36.75 -4.44
N ASP A 10 62.61 -37.29 -5.61
CA ASP A 10 61.84 -37.12 -6.84
C ASP A 10 60.47 -37.83 -6.80
N ILE A 11 60.39 -38.99 -6.13
CA ILE A 11 59.17 -39.80 -6.03
C ILE A 11 58.33 -39.52 -4.78
N LEU A 12 58.89 -38.81 -3.80
CA LEU A 12 58.24 -38.46 -2.53
C LEU A 12 56.89 -37.72 -2.67
N PRO A 13 56.70 -36.79 -3.63
CA PRO A 13 55.40 -36.16 -3.85
C PRO A 13 54.31 -37.18 -4.22
N LEU A 14 54.66 -38.16 -5.07
CA LEU A 14 53.74 -39.23 -5.49
C LEU A 14 53.43 -40.19 -4.34
N TYR A 15 54.39 -40.41 -3.44
CA TYR A 15 54.16 -41.15 -2.20
C TYR A 15 53.14 -40.44 -1.30
N LEU A 16 53.24 -39.12 -1.13
CA LEU A 16 52.28 -38.34 -0.33
C LEU A 16 50.85 -38.34 -0.90
N GLU A 17 50.72 -38.50 -2.22
CA GLU A 17 49.44 -38.58 -2.91
C GLU A 17 48.89 -40.02 -2.98
N ASN A 18 49.57 -41.00 -2.37
CA ASN A 18 49.25 -42.44 -2.46
C ASN A 18 49.11 -42.95 -3.90
N MET A 19 50.00 -42.49 -4.79
CA MET A 19 49.98 -42.81 -6.23
C MET A 19 51.07 -43.80 -6.66
N LEU A 20 51.79 -44.39 -5.70
CA LEU A 20 52.85 -45.37 -5.95
C LEU A 20 52.36 -46.80 -5.73
N SER A 21 53.02 -47.76 -6.38
CA SER A 21 52.79 -49.19 -6.13
C SER A 21 53.34 -49.61 -4.76
N ASP A 22 52.81 -50.70 -4.19
CA ASP A 22 53.22 -51.23 -2.88
C ASP A 22 54.74 -51.49 -2.80
N ASP A 23 55.33 -52.04 -3.86
CA ASP A 23 56.78 -52.28 -3.97
C ASP A 23 57.60 -50.97 -3.87
N SER A 24 57.09 -49.89 -4.47
CA SER A 24 57.74 -48.58 -4.45
C SER A 24 57.57 -47.90 -3.09
N CYS A 25 56.44 -48.10 -2.42
CA CYS A 25 56.19 -47.63 -1.06
C CYS A 25 57.14 -48.28 -0.06
N ALA A 26 57.28 -49.62 -0.11
CA ALA A 26 58.20 -50.36 0.76
C ALA A 26 59.66 -49.89 0.60
N MET A 27 60.07 -49.64 -0.64
CA MET A 27 61.40 -49.11 -0.97
C MET A 27 61.65 -47.70 -0.39
N ILE A 28 60.63 -46.83 -0.36
CA ILE A 28 60.73 -45.50 0.23
C ILE A 28 60.78 -45.59 1.76
N GLU A 29 59.96 -46.44 2.37
CA GLU A 29 59.89 -46.64 3.82
C GLU A 29 61.21 -47.18 4.37
N GLU A 30 61.80 -48.20 3.72
CA GLU A 30 63.11 -48.74 4.09
C GLU A 30 64.21 -47.67 4.03
N HIS A 31 64.17 -46.80 3.02
CA HIS A 31 65.16 -45.72 2.87
C HIS A 31 64.98 -44.61 3.92
N ILE A 32 63.74 -44.25 4.27
CA ILE A 32 63.44 -43.21 5.25
C ILE A 32 63.79 -43.64 6.67
N GLU A 33 63.70 -44.93 6.99
CA GLU A 33 64.17 -45.46 8.28
C GLU A 33 65.68 -45.30 8.47
N GLN A 34 66.44 -45.38 7.37
CA GLN A 34 67.91 -45.32 7.39
C GLN A 34 68.47 -43.93 7.06
N CYS A 35 67.66 -42.99 6.55
CA CYS A 35 68.09 -41.67 6.10
C CYS A 35 67.29 -40.52 6.75
N GLN A 36 67.92 -39.83 7.69
CA GLN A 36 67.33 -38.70 8.42
C GLN A 36 67.02 -37.50 7.50
N GLU A 37 67.81 -37.25 6.47
CA GLU A 37 67.59 -36.14 5.54
C GLU A 37 66.30 -36.30 4.72
N CYS A 38 66.04 -37.51 4.21
CA CYS A 38 64.82 -37.80 3.46
C CYS A 38 63.57 -37.75 4.36
N LYS A 39 63.72 -38.11 5.65
CA LYS A 39 62.66 -38.01 6.65
C LYS A 39 62.25 -36.57 6.93
N ILE A 40 63.23 -35.67 7.14
CA ILE A 40 62.98 -34.24 7.35
C ILE A 40 62.29 -33.63 6.13
N TYR A 41 62.74 -33.99 4.92
CA TYR A 41 62.15 -33.50 3.67
C TYR A 41 60.68 -33.96 3.48
N LEU A 42 60.35 -35.20 3.87
CA LEU A 42 58.97 -35.69 3.88
C LEU A 42 58.06 -34.90 4.83
N ASP A 43 58.56 -34.62 6.03
CA ASP A 43 57.79 -33.89 7.05
C ASP A 43 57.59 -32.41 6.67
N GLU A 44 58.59 -31.77 6.05
CA GLU A 44 58.44 -30.43 5.47
C GLU A 44 57.36 -30.40 4.38
N MET A 45 57.37 -31.39 3.48
CA MET A 45 56.40 -31.47 2.39
C MET A 45 54.97 -31.74 2.91
N LYS A 46 54.78 -32.62 3.90
CA LYS A 46 53.50 -32.84 4.60
C LYS A 46 52.96 -31.58 5.27
N ASN A 47 53.83 -30.77 5.85
CA ASN A 47 53.45 -29.52 6.51
C ASN A 47 53.14 -28.41 5.50
N SER A 48 53.83 -28.35 4.37
CA SER A 48 53.60 -27.35 3.31
C SER A 48 52.27 -27.55 2.56
N ASN A 49 51.80 -28.80 2.42
CA ASN A 49 50.57 -29.14 1.71
C ASN A 49 49.27 -28.80 2.46
N LYS A 50 49.35 -28.27 3.69
CA LYS A 50 48.20 -27.66 4.37
C LYS A 50 47.97 -26.26 3.84
N ILE A 51 47.52 -26.15 2.60
CA ILE A 51 46.95 -24.90 2.08
C ILE A 51 45.76 -24.56 2.98
N PRO A 52 45.75 -23.42 3.70
CA PRO A 52 44.58 -23.02 4.47
C PRO A 52 43.45 -22.74 3.48
N VAL A 53 42.49 -23.66 3.40
CA VAL A 53 41.23 -23.42 2.69
C VAL A 53 40.61 -22.20 3.35
N ASN A 54 40.59 -21.09 2.62
CA ASN A 54 40.05 -19.83 3.09
C ASN A 54 38.51 -19.94 3.09
N THR A 55 37.94 -20.56 4.13
CA THR A 55 36.50 -20.78 4.36
C THR A 55 35.75 -19.49 4.71
N ASN A 56 36.24 -18.33 4.24
CA ASN A 56 35.57 -17.06 4.41
C ASN A 56 34.43 -16.94 3.37
N THR A 57 33.31 -17.63 3.63
CA THR A 57 32.04 -17.55 2.85
C THR A 57 31.23 -16.27 3.13
N SER A 58 31.72 -15.43 4.05
CA SER A 58 31.08 -14.16 4.45
C SER A 58 30.77 -13.17 3.30
N PRO A 59 31.58 -13.00 2.23
CA PRO A 59 31.22 -12.12 1.12
C PRO A 59 30.06 -12.69 0.29
N LEU A 60 29.98 -14.00 0.08
CA LEU A 60 28.90 -14.64 -0.68
C LEU A 60 27.56 -14.56 0.06
N LEU A 61 27.56 -14.72 1.38
CA LEU A 61 26.37 -14.55 2.22
C LEU A 61 25.88 -13.09 2.24
N LYS A 62 26.81 -12.11 2.28
CA LYS A 62 26.48 -10.68 2.16
C LYS A 62 25.88 -10.35 0.79
N ILE A 63 26.40 -10.90 -0.30
CA ILE A 63 25.84 -10.74 -1.64
C ILE A 63 24.44 -11.36 -1.74
N LYS A 64 24.26 -12.61 -1.29
CA LYS A 64 22.95 -13.29 -1.32
C LYS A 64 21.89 -12.54 -0.51
N SER A 65 22.24 -12.02 0.67
CA SER A 65 21.30 -11.29 1.52
C SER A 65 20.91 -9.92 0.96
N THR A 66 21.83 -9.19 0.33
CA THR A 66 21.53 -7.90 -0.31
C THR A 66 20.66 -8.07 -1.56
N LEU A 67 20.91 -9.10 -2.37
CA LEU A 67 20.06 -9.44 -3.51
C LEU A 67 18.66 -9.87 -3.09
N ARG A 68 18.53 -10.69 -2.03
CA ARG A 68 17.23 -11.07 -1.46
C ARG A 68 16.45 -9.86 -0.95
N LYS A 69 17.10 -8.94 -0.24
CA LYS A 69 16.46 -7.70 0.25
C LYS A 69 15.93 -6.83 -0.90
N LYS A 70 16.71 -6.64 -1.96
CA LYS A 70 16.26 -5.93 -3.17
C LYS A 70 15.07 -6.61 -3.82
N LYS A 71 15.13 -7.94 -4.01
CA LYS A 71 14.04 -8.71 -4.59
C LYS A 71 12.75 -8.52 -3.79
N ILE A 72 12.82 -8.60 -2.45
CA ILE A 72 11.66 -8.38 -1.57
C ILE A 72 11.15 -6.94 -1.68
N LEU A 73 12.03 -5.93 -1.66
CA LEU A 73 11.64 -4.53 -1.80
C LEU A 73 10.96 -4.25 -3.15
N THR A 74 11.46 -4.81 -4.25
CA THR A 74 10.86 -4.68 -5.58
C THR A 74 9.50 -5.38 -5.64
N ILE A 75 9.35 -6.56 -5.02
CA ILE A 75 8.06 -7.26 -4.93
C ILE A 75 7.05 -6.41 -4.16
N ILE A 76 7.43 -5.88 -2.99
CA ILE A 76 6.55 -5.01 -2.18
C ILE A 76 6.15 -3.76 -2.97
N PHE A 77 7.10 -3.10 -3.64
CA PHE A 77 6.82 -1.92 -4.45
C PHE A 77 5.81 -2.23 -5.57
N SER A 78 6.04 -3.32 -6.32
CA SER A 78 5.13 -3.77 -7.39
C SER A 78 3.73 -4.10 -6.85
N MET A 79 3.66 -4.81 -5.72
CA MET A 79 2.40 -5.16 -5.07
C MET A 79 1.63 -3.93 -4.55
N MET A 80 2.32 -2.95 -3.96
CA MET A 80 1.65 -1.72 -3.50
C MET A 80 1.10 -0.93 -4.68
N LEU A 81 1.84 -0.86 -5.79
CA LEU A 81 1.39 -0.17 -7.00
C LEU A 81 0.16 -0.87 -7.62
N SER A 82 0.14 -2.20 -7.67
CA SER A 82 -1.01 -2.94 -8.19
C SER A 82 -2.25 -2.78 -7.31
N VAL A 83 -2.10 -2.83 -5.98
CA VAL A 83 -3.19 -2.57 -5.02
C VAL A 83 -3.73 -1.15 -5.20
N MET A 84 -2.85 -0.16 -5.35
CA MET A 84 -3.26 1.23 -5.57
C MET A 84 -4.11 1.38 -6.83
N ILE A 85 -3.68 0.80 -7.96
CA ILE A 85 -4.42 0.84 -9.23
C ILE A 85 -5.79 0.16 -9.06
N LEU A 86 -5.84 -0.99 -8.39
CA LEU A 86 -7.08 -1.70 -8.11
C LEU A 86 -8.06 -0.86 -7.30
N VAL A 87 -7.60 -0.24 -6.21
CA VAL A 87 -8.43 0.62 -5.35
C VAL A 87 -8.98 1.80 -6.15
N ILE A 88 -8.15 2.47 -6.95
CA ILE A 88 -8.59 3.60 -7.79
C ILE A 88 -9.65 3.14 -8.78
N THR A 89 -9.45 1.99 -9.42
CA THR A 89 -10.39 1.42 -10.39
C THR A 89 -11.73 1.11 -9.73
N ILE A 90 -11.73 0.47 -8.57
CA ILE A 90 -12.95 0.15 -7.82
C ILE A 90 -13.64 1.44 -7.36
N ALA A 91 -12.89 2.41 -6.82
CA ALA A 91 -13.45 3.67 -6.35
C ALA A 91 -14.12 4.47 -7.48
N PHE A 92 -13.54 4.43 -8.69
CA PHE A 92 -14.12 5.02 -9.89
C PHE A 92 -15.37 4.28 -10.35
N LEU A 93 -15.33 2.94 -10.46
CA LEU A 93 -16.49 2.15 -10.91
C LEU A 93 -17.67 2.24 -9.94
N THR A 94 -17.40 2.38 -8.64
CA THR A 94 -18.42 2.49 -7.58
C THR A 94 -18.74 3.95 -7.22
N ALA A 95 -18.26 4.93 -7.99
CA ALA A 95 -18.59 6.33 -7.79
C ALA A 95 -20.10 6.55 -7.99
N PRO A 96 -20.77 7.24 -7.03
CA PRO A 96 -22.18 7.63 -7.18
C PRO A 96 -22.37 8.53 -8.41
N GLU A 97 -23.23 8.10 -9.31
CA GLU A 97 -23.79 8.90 -10.39
C GLU A 97 -25.21 9.30 -9.95
N TYR A 98 -25.31 10.49 -9.35
CA TYR A 98 -26.55 10.97 -8.74
C TYR A 98 -27.66 11.12 -9.79
N ILE A 99 -28.83 10.58 -9.47
CA ILE A 99 -30.00 10.58 -10.34
C ILE A 99 -30.78 11.88 -10.08
N PRO A 100 -31.05 12.73 -11.10
CA PRO A 100 -31.95 13.86 -10.96
C PRO A 100 -33.34 13.38 -10.56
N TYR A 101 -34.09 14.19 -9.81
CA TYR A 101 -35.43 13.79 -9.40
C TYR A 101 -36.33 13.53 -10.61
N SER A 102 -36.98 12.38 -10.60
CA SER A 102 -38.18 12.06 -11.39
C SER A 102 -39.20 11.39 -10.48
N GLU A 103 -40.49 11.52 -10.77
CA GLU A 103 -41.54 10.82 -10.01
C GLU A 103 -41.35 9.29 -10.01
N GLU A 104 -40.59 8.76 -10.97
CA GLU A 104 -40.24 7.33 -11.07
C GLU A 104 -39.03 6.94 -10.21
N SER A 105 -38.13 7.88 -9.87
CA SER A 105 -36.88 7.59 -9.15
C SER A 105 -37.10 7.16 -7.68
N VAL A 106 -38.00 7.86 -6.98
CA VAL A 106 -38.40 7.55 -5.60
C VAL A 106 -39.84 7.98 -5.37
N THR A 107 -40.64 7.06 -4.85
CA THR A 107 -42.04 7.31 -4.46
C THR A 107 -42.19 7.19 -2.96
N ILE A 108 -42.89 8.14 -2.34
CA ILE A 108 -43.13 8.17 -0.90
C ILE A 108 -44.59 7.82 -0.66
N ASN A 109 -44.82 6.73 0.07
CA ASN A 109 -46.16 6.25 0.40
C ASN A 109 -46.36 6.16 1.91
N GLU A 110 -47.58 6.41 2.37
CA GLU A 110 -47.97 6.15 3.75
C GLU A 110 -48.61 4.76 3.84
N ILE A 111 -48.13 3.97 4.79
CA ILE A 111 -48.69 2.68 5.18
C ILE A 111 -49.70 2.96 6.29
N GLY A 112 -50.86 2.28 6.29
CA GLY A 112 -52.02 2.59 7.15
C GLY A 112 -51.81 2.55 8.68
N ASN A 113 -50.59 2.34 9.16
CA ASN A 113 -50.16 2.47 10.54
C ASN A 113 -49.43 3.80 10.84
N GLY A 114 -49.42 4.76 9.89
CA GLY A 114 -48.68 6.02 9.99
C GLY A 114 -47.18 5.90 9.68
N SER A 115 -46.72 4.73 9.22
CA SER A 115 -45.35 4.57 8.73
C SER A 115 -45.24 5.08 7.30
N VAL A 116 -44.22 5.88 7.02
CA VAL A 116 -43.92 6.41 5.68
C VAL A 116 -42.79 5.58 5.08
N ILE A 117 -43.03 5.04 3.89
CA ILE A 117 -42.06 4.21 3.15
C ILE A 117 -41.56 4.94 1.90
N ALA A 118 -40.24 4.91 1.68
CA ALA A 118 -39.62 5.27 0.43
C ALA A 118 -39.43 4.02 -0.43
N ILE A 119 -40.03 4.04 -1.62
CA ILE A 119 -39.96 2.98 -2.62
C ILE A 119 -39.07 3.47 -3.77
N PHE A 120 -38.02 2.72 -4.06
CA PHE A 120 -37.02 3.08 -5.06
C PHE A 120 -37.23 2.33 -6.37
N GLU A 121 -36.90 2.97 -7.48
CA GLU A 121 -36.94 2.32 -8.79
C GLU A 121 -35.86 1.23 -8.94
N ASP A 122 -36.05 0.35 -9.93
CA ASP A 122 -35.10 -0.70 -10.29
C ASP A 122 -33.74 -0.16 -10.78
N THR A 123 -33.69 1.09 -11.22
CA THR A 123 -32.48 1.79 -11.67
C THR A 123 -31.62 2.29 -10.50
N VAL A 124 -32.20 2.43 -9.32
CA VAL A 124 -31.53 2.98 -8.14
C VAL A 124 -30.65 1.90 -7.49
N SER A 125 -29.35 2.19 -7.43
CA SER A 125 -28.36 1.30 -6.80
C SER A 125 -28.13 1.59 -5.32
N GLY A 126 -28.38 2.83 -4.91
CA GLY A 126 -28.16 3.31 -3.54
C GLY A 126 -28.81 4.67 -3.30
N TYR A 127 -28.90 5.05 -2.03
CA TYR A 127 -29.51 6.29 -1.59
C TYR A 127 -28.85 6.79 -0.29
N ASP A 128 -29.03 8.07 -0.01
CA ASP A 128 -28.68 8.70 1.27
C ASP A 128 -29.92 9.37 1.82
N ILE A 129 -30.14 9.21 3.13
CA ILE A 129 -31.27 9.78 3.84
C ILE A 129 -30.73 10.43 5.11
N SER A 130 -31.09 11.69 5.32
CA SER A 130 -30.84 12.39 6.57
C SER A 130 -32.12 13.04 7.07
N SER A 131 -32.22 13.23 8.39
CA SER A 131 -33.39 13.86 8.99
C SER A 131 -33.04 14.74 10.18
N TYR A 132 -33.91 15.71 10.45
CA TYR A 132 -33.86 16.58 11.62
C TYR A 132 -35.28 16.97 12.05
N PRO A 133 -35.51 17.30 13.34
CA PRO A 133 -36.81 17.78 13.79
C PRO A 133 -37.12 19.17 13.20
N ALA A 134 -38.34 19.36 12.72
CA ALA A 134 -38.81 20.66 12.24
C ALA A 134 -38.85 21.69 13.38
N ASP A 135 -38.47 22.94 13.10
CA ASP A 135 -38.43 24.02 14.09
C ASP A 135 -39.80 24.35 14.72
N ASP A 136 -40.88 24.08 13.97
CA ASP A 136 -42.26 24.26 14.41
C ASP A 136 -42.82 23.04 15.18
N ASN A 137 -41.97 22.06 15.50
CA ASN A 137 -42.32 20.79 16.15
C ASN A 137 -43.43 19.99 15.41
N THR A 138 -43.64 20.23 14.11
CA THR A 138 -44.64 19.48 13.34
C THR A 138 -44.24 18.04 13.05
N GLY A 139 -42.96 17.70 13.20
CA GLY A 139 -42.44 16.36 12.98
C GLY A 139 -40.97 16.39 12.56
N TYR A 140 -40.57 15.44 11.75
CA TYR A 140 -39.24 15.33 11.17
C TYR A 140 -39.26 15.69 9.69
N VAL A 141 -38.21 16.39 9.26
CA VAL A 141 -37.93 16.70 7.87
C VAL A 141 -36.87 15.74 7.37
N TYR A 142 -37.14 15.08 6.25
CA TYR A 142 -36.22 14.12 5.62
C TYR A 142 -35.65 14.69 4.33
N HIS A 143 -34.37 14.46 4.09
CA HIS A 143 -33.67 14.77 2.85
C HIS A 143 -33.16 13.48 2.24
N ILE A 144 -33.55 13.22 0.99
CA ILE A 144 -33.25 11.99 0.26
C ILE A 144 -32.53 12.33 -1.03
N THR A 145 -31.54 11.53 -1.42
CA THR A 145 -31.02 11.51 -2.78
C THR A 145 -30.76 10.07 -3.21
N THR A 146 -30.76 9.82 -4.52
CA THR A 146 -30.52 8.49 -5.08
C THR A 146 -29.40 8.52 -6.12
N TRP A 147 -28.75 7.39 -6.34
CA TRP A 147 -27.70 7.25 -7.35
C TRP A 147 -27.63 5.86 -7.97
N ASP A 148 -27.08 5.81 -9.17
CA ASP A 148 -26.57 4.59 -9.80
C ASP A 148 -25.03 4.59 -9.75
N SER A 149 -24.39 3.53 -10.22
CA SER A 149 -22.94 3.50 -10.46
C SER A 149 -22.60 2.65 -11.68
N ILE A 150 -21.45 2.91 -12.30
CA ILE A 150 -20.95 2.12 -13.44
C ILE A 150 -20.84 0.64 -13.06
N TRP A 151 -20.38 0.36 -11.84
CA TRP A 151 -20.30 -1.00 -11.30
C TRP A 151 -21.67 -1.69 -11.30
N ASN A 152 -22.70 -0.99 -10.83
CA ASN A 152 -24.06 -1.53 -10.77
C ASN A 152 -24.62 -1.81 -12.17
N ARG A 153 -24.45 -0.85 -13.09
CA ARG A 153 -24.93 -0.92 -14.46
C ARG A 153 -24.28 -2.02 -15.28
N THR A 154 -22.98 -2.27 -15.09
CA THR A 154 -22.19 -3.14 -15.97
C THR A 154 -21.81 -4.48 -15.34
N ILE A 155 -21.54 -4.55 -14.03
CA ILE A 155 -20.93 -5.72 -13.40
C ILE A 155 -21.95 -6.53 -12.61
N LYS A 156 -22.63 -5.91 -11.64
CA LYS A 156 -23.61 -6.58 -10.80
C LYS A 156 -24.76 -5.65 -10.47
N LYS A 157 -25.88 -5.85 -11.17
CA LYS A 157 -27.14 -5.17 -10.88
C LYS A 157 -27.61 -5.52 -9.47
N THR A 158 -27.66 -4.51 -8.64
CA THR A 158 -28.15 -4.47 -7.28
C THR A 158 -29.19 -3.37 -7.24
N ARG A 159 -30.31 -3.63 -6.55
CA ARG A 159 -31.38 -2.66 -6.38
C ARG A 159 -31.37 -2.17 -4.96
N ALA A 160 -31.66 -0.89 -4.77
CA ALA A 160 -31.91 -0.35 -3.45
C ALA A 160 -33.13 -1.02 -2.82
N ASN A 161 -33.03 -1.38 -1.55
CA ASN A 161 -34.18 -1.87 -0.80
C ASN A 161 -35.05 -0.69 -0.38
N ASN A 162 -36.36 -0.84 -0.52
CA ASN A 162 -37.34 0.07 0.05
C ASN A 162 -37.11 0.21 1.55
N THR A 163 -37.30 1.42 2.09
CA THR A 163 -37.00 1.70 3.49
C THR A 163 -38.11 2.51 4.15
N ILE A 164 -38.37 2.22 5.43
CA ILE A 164 -39.29 2.99 6.26
C ILE A 164 -38.52 4.21 6.76
N LEU A 165 -39.05 5.42 6.50
CA LEU A 165 -38.43 6.68 6.88
C LEU A 165 -38.52 6.93 8.39
N ASN A 166 -39.66 6.61 9.00
CA ASN A 166 -39.96 6.84 10.42
C ASN A 166 -40.04 5.52 11.22
N PRO A 167 -38.93 4.80 11.41
CA PRO A 167 -38.93 3.51 12.12
C PRO A 167 -39.31 3.63 13.60
N ASN A 168 -39.24 4.83 14.19
CA ASN A 168 -39.63 5.07 15.59
C ASN A 168 -41.05 5.65 15.71
N ASN A 169 -41.84 5.58 14.63
CA ASN A 169 -43.19 6.14 14.55
C ASN A 169 -43.25 7.66 14.80
N GLU A 170 -42.18 8.37 14.49
CA GLU A 170 -42.16 9.83 14.46
C GLU A 170 -43.02 10.37 13.32
N ASN A 171 -43.61 11.55 13.51
CA ASN A 171 -44.38 12.22 12.46
C ASN A 171 -43.45 12.70 11.34
N VAL A 172 -43.81 12.45 10.08
CA VAL A 172 -43.06 12.93 8.91
C VAL A 172 -43.70 14.22 8.41
N ALA A 173 -43.05 15.35 8.67
CA ALA A 173 -43.57 16.65 8.28
C ALA A 173 -43.39 16.90 6.77
N ALA A 174 -42.20 16.58 6.26
CA ALA A 174 -41.82 16.79 4.87
C ALA A 174 -40.71 15.82 4.45
N VAL A 175 -40.70 15.46 3.16
CA VAL A 175 -39.59 14.76 2.51
C VAL A 175 -39.16 15.58 1.30
N TYR A 176 -37.89 15.94 1.27
CA TYR A 176 -37.25 16.68 0.20
C TYR A 176 -36.27 15.77 -0.56
N TYR A 177 -36.27 15.88 -1.88
CA TYR A 177 -35.27 15.29 -2.75
C TYR A 177 -34.19 16.31 -3.04
N TYR A 178 -32.96 16.06 -2.57
CA TYR A 178 -31.85 16.98 -2.82
C TYR A 178 -31.02 16.58 -4.03
N GLN A 179 -30.60 17.59 -4.78
CA GLN A 179 -29.71 17.44 -5.91
C GLN A 179 -28.28 17.84 -5.52
N THR A 180 -27.29 17.22 -6.16
CA THR A 180 -25.87 17.43 -5.83
C THR A 180 -25.20 18.51 -6.69
N ASP A 181 -25.99 19.27 -7.43
CA ASP A 181 -25.57 20.39 -8.29
C ASP A 181 -25.72 21.76 -7.62
N GLY A 182 -26.27 21.80 -6.39
CA GLY A 182 -26.52 23.02 -5.64
C GLY A 182 -27.85 23.71 -5.97
N SER A 183 -28.72 23.05 -6.74
CA SER A 183 -30.10 23.49 -6.91
C SER A 183 -30.92 23.31 -5.62
N GLU A 184 -32.10 23.94 -5.59
CA GLU A 184 -33.03 23.80 -4.48
C GLU A 184 -33.58 22.37 -4.40
N ASP A 185 -33.70 21.89 -3.17
CA ASP A 185 -34.27 20.60 -2.86
C ASP A 185 -35.77 20.60 -3.20
N ILE A 186 -36.23 19.52 -3.82
CA ILE A 186 -37.59 19.39 -4.34
C ILE A 186 -38.46 18.74 -3.27
N LEU A 187 -39.58 19.36 -2.87
CA LEU A 187 -40.54 18.72 -1.98
C LEU A 187 -41.24 17.57 -2.71
N ILE A 188 -41.15 16.35 -2.15
CA ILE A 188 -41.74 15.14 -2.75
C ILE A 188 -42.83 14.49 -1.87
N TYR A 189 -42.95 14.88 -0.60
CA TYR A 189 -44.01 14.44 0.30
C TYR A 189 -44.21 15.41 1.46
N GLY A 190 -45.45 15.53 1.95
CA GLY A 190 -45.78 16.32 3.14
C GLY A 190 -46.02 17.80 2.82
N LYS A 191 -45.76 18.66 3.80
CA LYS A 191 -45.99 20.11 3.69
C LYS A 191 -44.66 20.84 3.54
N ASP A 192 -44.61 21.81 2.64
CA ASP A 192 -43.44 22.69 2.54
C ASP A 192 -43.25 23.47 3.85
N ILE A 193 -42.11 23.25 4.50
CA ILE A 193 -41.73 23.94 5.75
C ILE A 193 -41.18 25.34 5.48
N ASN A 194 -40.78 25.66 4.25
CA ASN A 194 -40.24 26.97 3.89
C ASN A 194 -40.88 27.54 2.61
N PRO A 195 -42.21 27.78 2.58
CA PRO A 195 -42.95 28.11 1.36
C PRO A 195 -42.58 29.44 0.69
N ASN A 196 -41.90 30.33 1.41
CA ASN A 196 -41.45 31.63 0.89
C ASN A 196 -39.94 31.65 0.57
N GLY A 197 -39.29 30.49 0.59
CA GLY A 197 -37.87 30.34 0.31
C GLY A 197 -37.57 28.98 -0.32
N GLY A 198 -36.28 28.65 -0.38
CA GLY A 198 -35.80 27.35 -0.83
C GLY A 198 -35.00 26.66 0.26
N ILE A 199 -34.77 25.36 0.11
CA ILE A 199 -33.84 24.59 0.94
C ILE A 199 -32.78 24.03 0.00
N VAL A 200 -31.51 24.09 0.39
CA VAL A 200 -30.40 23.54 -0.40
C VAL A 200 -29.56 22.66 0.50
N THR A 201 -29.44 21.38 0.16
CA THR A 201 -28.54 20.47 0.88
C THR A 201 -27.08 20.72 0.50
N LEU A 202 -26.26 21.03 1.51
CA LEU A 202 -24.84 21.37 1.33
C LEU A 202 -23.93 20.13 1.34
N PRO A 203 -22.88 20.10 0.50
CA PRO A 203 -21.88 19.03 0.56
C PRO A 203 -21.04 19.12 1.82
N ARG A 204 -20.53 17.97 2.28
CA ARG A 204 -19.58 17.93 3.39
C ARG A 204 -18.21 18.44 2.94
N LEU A 205 -17.59 19.27 3.79
CA LEU A 205 -16.34 19.99 3.50
C LEU A 205 -15.11 19.42 4.20
N PHE A 206 -15.25 18.40 5.05
CA PHE A 206 -14.19 17.98 5.96
C PHE A 206 -12.92 17.47 5.25
N LEU A 207 -13.05 16.93 4.04
CA LEU A 207 -11.92 16.51 3.20
C LEU A 207 -10.97 17.68 2.90
N THR A 208 -11.53 18.88 2.72
CA THR A 208 -10.77 20.12 2.49
C THR A 208 -9.89 20.44 3.70
N TYR A 209 -10.44 20.33 4.92
CA TYR A 209 -9.68 20.61 6.14
C TYR A 209 -8.48 19.66 6.28
N TYR A 210 -8.67 18.37 5.97
CA TYR A 210 -7.58 17.39 5.99
C TYR A 210 -6.52 17.67 4.91
N ALA A 211 -6.92 18.10 3.71
CA ALA A 211 -5.99 18.51 2.66
C ALA A 211 -5.17 19.74 3.07
N PHE A 212 -5.81 20.75 3.70
CA PHE A 212 -5.10 21.92 4.23
C PHE A 212 -4.11 21.55 5.34
N ILE A 213 -4.50 20.69 6.29
CA ILE A 213 -3.60 20.19 7.33
C ILE A 213 -2.40 19.47 6.70
N ALA A 214 -2.63 18.62 5.70
CA ALA A 214 -1.56 17.93 4.99
C ALA A 214 -0.61 18.92 4.27
N LEU A 215 -1.14 19.98 3.66
CA LEU A 215 -0.33 21.02 3.01
C LEU A 215 0.54 21.80 4.00
N ILE A 216 -0.01 22.15 5.17
CA ILE A 216 0.76 22.77 6.27
C ILE A 216 1.88 21.82 6.72
N LEU A 217 1.58 20.53 6.93
CA LEU A 217 2.59 19.53 7.32
C LEU A 217 3.70 19.39 6.28
N VAL A 218 3.37 19.44 4.99
CA VAL A 218 4.36 19.45 3.89
C VAL A 218 5.27 20.67 3.99
N ALA A 219 4.70 21.87 4.17
CA ALA A 219 5.48 23.11 4.30
C ALA A 219 6.41 23.07 5.52
N VAL A 220 5.91 22.64 6.67
CA VAL A 220 6.68 22.49 7.92
C VAL A 220 7.81 21.46 7.74
N CYS A 221 7.51 20.27 7.21
CA CYS A 221 8.52 19.26 6.94
C CYS A 221 9.58 19.75 5.94
N GLY A 222 9.16 20.47 4.90
CA GLY A 222 10.06 21.10 3.92
C GLY A 222 11.01 22.09 4.58
N PHE A 223 10.49 22.97 5.45
CA PHE A 223 11.28 23.91 6.23
C PHE A 223 12.30 23.19 7.12
N PHE A 224 11.87 22.20 7.91
CA PHE A 224 12.78 21.37 8.73
C PHE A 224 13.85 20.66 7.89
N MET A 225 13.47 20.13 6.71
CA MET A 225 14.45 19.53 5.79
C MET A 225 15.49 20.54 5.33
N THR A 226 15.12 21.81 5.11
CA THR A 226 16.06 22.87 4.71
C THR A 226 17.02 23.30 5.83
N LEU A 227 16.52 23.41 7.07
CA LEU A 227 17.35 23.74 8.24
C LEU A 227 18.35 22.63 8.56
N PHE A 228 17.89 21.38 8.55
CA PHE A 228 18.69 20.22 8.97
C PHE A 228 19.37 19.48 7.81
N ARG A 229 19.58 20.13 6.64
CA ARG A 229 20.23 19.52 5.45
C ARG A 229 21.58 18.87 5.76
N ARG A 230 22.34 19.42 6.72
CA ARG A 230 23.66 18.90 7.12
C ARG A 230 23.57 17.66 8.01
N HIS A 231 22.47 17.47 8.74
CA HIS A 231 22.26 16.35 9.65
C HIS A 231 21.53 15.19 8.95
N LYS A 232 22.29 14.30 8.29
CA LYS A 232 21.77 13.16 7.50
C LYS A 232 20.72 12.30 8.24
N LYS A 233 20.82 12.13 9.56
CA LYS A 233 19.85 11.35 10.34
C LYS A 233 18.49 12.07 10.41
N VAL A 234 18.48 13.34 10.82
CA VAL A 234 17.28 14.17 10.93
C VAL A 234 16.62 14.30 9.57
N PHE A 235 17.39 14.64 8.53
CA PHE A 235 16.89 14.75 7.16
C PHE A 235 16.18 13.47 6.68
N ASN A 236 16.76 12.28 6.92
CA ASN A 236 16.15 11.01 6.54
C ASN A 236 14.87 10.69 7.33
N LEU A 237 14.76 11.15 8.58
CA LEU A 237 13.55 11.00 9.37
C LEU A 237 12.46 11.95 8.86
N THR A 238 12.78 13.24 8.69
CA THR A 238 11.86 14.24 8.18
C THR A 238 11.33 13.88 6.78
N MET A 239 12.17 13.31 5.91
CA MET A 239 11.73 12.77 4.61
C MET A 239 10.64 11.71 4.73
N LYS A 240 10.78 10.76 5.67
CA LYS A 240 9.75 9.73 5.88
C LYS A 240 8.46 10.34 6.39
N ILE A 241 8.56 11.29 7.32
CA ILE A 241 7.39 12.00 7.85
C ILE A 241 6.71 12.79 6.74
N LEU A 242 7.48 13.47 5.86
CA LEU A 242 6.98 14.23 4.71
C LEU A 242 6.20 13.35 3.72
N PHE A 243 6.58 12.10 3.52
CA PHE A 243 5.86 11.23 2.60
C PHE A 243 4.42 10.94 3.04
N LEU A 244 4.11 10.98 4.33
CA LEU A 244 2.75 10.73 4.80
C LEU A 244 1.73 11.77 4.28
N PRO A 245 1.89 13.08 4.53
CA PRO A 245 0.98 14.09 3.99
C PRO A 245 1.06 14.21 2.47
N VAL A 246 2.23 13.96 1.85
CA VAL A 246 2.34 13.91 0.38
C VAL A 246 1.50 12.78 -0.21
N SER A 247 1.55 11.59 0.39
CA SER A 247 0.72 10.46 -0.03
C SER A 247 -0.77 10.75 0.16
N TYR A 248 -1.16 11.47 1.22
CA TYR A 248 -2.54 11.87 1.42
C TYR A 248 -3.01 12.82 0.31
N LEU A 249 -2.24 13.87 0.01
CA LEU A 249 -2.58 14.84 -1.03
C LEU A 249 -2.67 14.19 -2.42
N LEU A 250 -1.76 13.28 -2.74
CA LEU A 250 -1.82 12.51 -3.98
C LEU A 250 -3.02 11.56 -4.00
N GLY A 251 -3.31 10.88 -2.89
CA GLY A 251 -4.52 10.05 -2.78
C GLY A 251 -5.80 10.86 -2.95
N HIS A 252 -5.87 12.05 -2.36
CA HIS A 252 -6.97 12.99 -2.55
C HIS A 252 -7.13 13.37 -4.01
N LEU A 253 -6.03 13.77 -4.68
CA LEU A 253 -6.04 14.11 -6.10
C LEU A 253 -6.48 12.93 -6.98
N MET A 254 -6.04 11.70 -6.67
CA MET A 254 -6.39 10.52 -7.48
C MET A 254 -7.85 10.08 -7.34
N ILE A 255 -8.48 10.32 -6.18
CA ILE A 255 -9.87 9.92 -5.92
C ILE A 255 -10.86 11.04 -6.23
N LYS A 256 -10.55 12.27 -5.83
CA LYS A 256 -11.46 13.43 -5.93
C LYS A 256 -11.06 14.44 -7.01
N GLY A 257 -9.85 14.35 -7.54
CA GLY A 257 -9.31 15.42 -8.38
C GLY A 257 -9.08 16.69 -7.57
N VAL A 258 -9.49 17.82 -8.14
CA VAL A 258 -9.35 19.15 -7.51
C VAL A 258 -10.58 19.50 -6.66
N SER A 259 -11.67 18.75 -6.80
CA SER A 259 -12.93 19.01 -6.10
C SER A 259 -12.81 18.66 -4.62
N THR A 260 -13.03 19.65 -3.76
CA THR A 260 -12.85 19.48 -2.31
C THR A 260 -14.16 19.21 -1.56
N THR A 261 -15.30 19.34 -2.23
CA THR A 261 -16.65 19.07 -1.71
C THR A 261 -17.09 17.65 -2.01
N SER A 262 -17.84 17.03 -1.10
CA SER A 262 -18.44 15.72 -1.35
C SER A 262 -19.75 15.50 -0.59
N TYR A 263 -20.75 14.96 -1.28
CA TYR A 263 -21.99 14.46 -0.70
C TYR A 263 -21.85 13.05 -0.11
N THR A 264 -20.81 12.29 -0.53
CA THR A 264 -20.46 10.97 0.03
C THR A 264 -19.06 11.00 0.65
N ALA A 265 -18.81 12.02 1.47
CA ALA A 265 -17.47 12.35 1.96
C ALA A 265 -16.82 11.23 2.80
N THR A 266 -17.61 10.40 3.49
CA THR A 266 -17.12 9.24 4.25
C THR A 266 -16.54 8.17 3.31
N ARG A 267 -17.26 7.82 2.24
CA ARG A 267 -16.80 6.90 1.18
C ARG A 267 -15.51 7.42 0.55
N ASP A 268 -15.52 8.69 0.15
CA ASP A 268 -14.37 9.32 -0.49
C ASP A 268 -13.15 9.35 0.44
N PHE A 269 -13.36 9.61 1.74
CA PHE A 269 -12.30 9.58 2.75
C PHE A 269 -11.64 8.19 2.85
N TYR A 270 -12.43 7.11 2.93
CA TYR A 270 -11.88 5.76 2.97
C TYR A 270 -11.14 5.39 1.69
N ALA A 271 -11.66 5.76 0.52
CA ALA A 271 -10.97 5.55 -0.75
C ALA A 271 -9.62 6.28 -0.79
N ILE A 272 -9.56 7.52 -0.32
CA ILE A 272 -8.31 8.30 -0.22
C ILE A 272 -7.31 7.60 0.72
N LEU A 273 -7.74 7.12 1.88
CA LEU A 273 -6.88 6.40 2.82
C LEU A 273 -6.34 5.09 2.22
N LEU A 274 -7.19 4.35 1.50
CA LEU A 274 -6.81 3.09 0.84
C LEU A 274 -5.80 3.31 -0.30
N VAL A 275 -5.77 4.49 -0.92
CA VAL A 275 -4.72 4.88 -1.88
C VAL A 275 -3.48 5.42 -1.17
N MET A 276 -3.66 6.22 -0.12
CA MET A 276 -2.58 6.84 0.65
C MET A 276 -1.61 5.80 1.23
N ILE A 277 -2.14 4.75 1.88
CA ILE A 277 -1.34 3.73 2.57
C ILE A 277 -0.35 3.02 1.61
N PRO A 278 -0.79 2.40 0.49
CA PRO A 278 0.13 1.75 -0.42
C PRO A 278 1.08 2.75 -1.08
N LEU A 279 0.63 3.98 -1.37
CA LEU A 279 1.49 5.02 -1.95
C LEU A 279 2.61 5.43 -0.99
N TYR A 280 2.33 5.56 0.30
CA TYR A 280 3.33 5.85 1.33
C TYR A 280 4.38 4.73 1.44
N ILE A 281 3.92 3.47 1.45
CA ILE A 281 4.81 2.30 1.45
C ILE A 281 5.65 2.27 0.17
N ALA A 282 5.06 2.59 -0.99
CA ALA A 282 5.75 2.67 -2.27
C ALA A 282 6.85 3.74 -2.24
N PHE A 283 6.61 4.93 -1.68
CA PHE A 283 7.65 5.96 -1.54
C PHE A 283 8.81 5.52 -0.64
N ILE A 284 8.52 4.92 0.52
CA ILE A 284 9.57 4.43 1.42
C ILE A 284 10.40 3.34 0.77
N THR A 285 9.76 2.39 0.08
CA THR A 285 10.44 1.29 -0.61
C THR A 285 11.26 1.78 -1.79
N ALA A 286 10.74 2.73 -2.59
CA ALA A 286 11.47 3.37 -3.68
C ALA A 286 12.74 4.07 -3.19
N VAL A 287 12.66 4.87 -2.12
CA VAL A 287 13.86 5.54 -1.55
C VAL A 287 14.90 4.53 -1.07
N ARG A 288 14.47 3.41 -0.45
CA ARG A 288 15.39 2.35 -0.04
C ARG A 288 16.06 1.69 -1.24
N LEU A 289 15.31 1.36 -2.29
CA LEU A 289 15.82 0.77 -3.53
C LEU A 289 16.87 1.68 -4.22
N ILE A 290 16.57 2.97 -4.34
CA ILE A 290 17.49 3.97 -4.93
C ILE A 290 18.79 4.02 -4.13
N LYS A 291 18.70 4.07 -2.79
CA LYS A 291 19.88 4.12 -1.92
C LYS A 291 20.75 2.85 -2.03
N GLU A 292 20.15 1.68 -2.12
CA GLU A 292 20.88 0.42 -2.31
C GLU A 292 21.46 0.26 -3.72
N ASN A 293 20.87 0.87 -4.75
CA ASN A 293 21.44 0.90 -6.09
C ASN A 293 22.64 1.84 -6.18
N ASN A 294 22.56 3.02 -5.56
CA ASN A 294 23.67 3.97 -5.54
C ASN A 294 24.89 3.46 -4.76
N LYS A 295 24.70 2.71 -3.66
CA LYS A 295 25.81 2.05 -2.94
C LYS A 295 26.60 1.07 -3.80
N ARG A 296 25.94 0.37 -4.73
CA ARG A 296 26.60 -0.59 -5.63
C ARG A 296 27.45 0.11 -6.69
N LYS A 297 26.99 1.25 -7.21
CA LYS A 297 27.75 2.05 -8.20
C LYS A 297 29.04 2.67 -7.64
N ILE A 298 29.12 2.90 -6.34
CA ILE A 298 30.29 3.52 -5.68
C ILE A 298 31.30 2.45 -5.20
N GLY A 299 30.86 1.21 -5.02
CA GLY A 299 31.71 0.09 -4.57
C GLY A 299 32.12 -0.88 -5.68
N ALA A 300 31.86 -0.54 -6.93
CA ALA A 300 32.34 -1.23 -8.14
C ALA A 300 33.26 -0.26 -8.87
#